data_AF-A0A662ATA4-F1
#
_entry.id   AF-A0A662ATA4-F1
#
_cell.length_a   1.000
_cell.length_b   1.000
_cell.length_c   1.000
_cell.angle_alpha   90.00
_cell.angle_beta   90.00
_cell.angle_gamma   90.00
#
_symmetry.space_group_name_H-M   'P 1'
#
loop_
_entity.id
_entity.type
_entity.pdbx_description
1 polymer ?
#
loop_
_entity_poly.entity_id
_entity_poly.type
_entity_poly.pdbx_seq_one_letter_code
_entity_poly.pdbx_strand_id
1 'polypeptide(L)'
;MKYKIILSAFLVFNVLYTNAQDAVATQDEINKFYKTKTYVVFDSNIFGSYNKGIKKAIEQNWTLTEVEFIDETKYSKMKYSYRNSFMVRTKVKFTKDKSKTAYTFLSLLLGSKKGGSMSAMPDLCSFPLSYYNVDYDKYIYKLGAIVMFMQNHVKVTQENPNLSSKNILKYYSKNAEELGNKTLYVLKDELASDVNTISKIKAYYSGNVKIVEPEIIKKAIADKDPNVVFLHKVGPDSNSQKMRIYKVIMGASDGKLYYFNYHKYKKGKAPDAFLAKDFKSL
;
A
#
# COMPACT_ATOMS: atom_id res chain seq x y z
N MET A 1 20.60 -36.12 60.10
CA MET A 1 19.57 -37.10 59.67
C MET A 1 18.58 -36.37 58.75
N LYS A 2 18.61 -36.73 57.46
CA LYS A 2 17.54 -36.76 56.42
C LYS A 2 16.35 -35.78 56.64
N TYR A 3 16.02 -34.88 55.72
CA TYR A 3 15.36 -35.17 54.44
C TYR A 3 15.72 -34.20 53.29
N LYS A 4 15.88 -34.78 52.09
CA LYS A 4 15.84 -34.12 50.79
C LYS A 4 14.39 -33.69 50.48
N ILE A 5 14.16 -32.45 50.06
CA ILE A 5 13.05 -32.11 49.17
C ILE A 5 13.58 -31.18 48.08
N ILE A 6 13.70 -31.76 46.89
CA ILE A 6 13.85 -31.08 45.61
C ILE A 6 12.49 -30.45 45.31
N LEU A 7 12.43 -29.14 45.10
CA LEU A 7 11.30 -28.53 44.40
C LEU A 7 11.82 -27.56 43.34
N SER A 8 11.98 -28.11 42.15
CA SER A 8 12.19 -27.41 40.91
C SER A 8 10.98 -26.52 40.62
N ALA A 9 11.06 -25.24 40.98
CA ALA A 9 10.15 -24.23 40.47
C ALA A 9 10.66 -23.78 39.09
N PHE A 10 10.40 -24.58 38.06
CA PHE A 10 10.50 -24.14 36.67
C PHE A 10 9.34 -23.17 36.43
N LEU A 11 9.61 -21.89 36.69
CA LEU A 11 8.77 -20.78 36.28
C LEU A 11 8.85 -20.73 34.75
N VAL A 12 7.94 -21.45 34.10
CA VAL A 12 7.68 -21.30 32.67
C VAL A 12 7.12 -19.89 32.48
N PHE A 13 8.02 -18.94 32.26
CA PHE A 13 7.69 -17.68 31.62
C PHE A 13 7.12 -18.06 30.25
N ASN A 14 5.79 -18.15 30.18
CA ASN A 14 5.07 -17.98 28.94
C ASN A 14 5.40 -16.56 28.48
N VAL A 15 6.45 -16.45 27.66
CA VAL A 15 6.69 -15.27 26.85
C VAL A 15 5.46 -15.21 25.94
N LEU A 16 4.50 -14.36 26.33
CA LEU A 16 3.44 -13.90 25.45
C LEU A 16 4.15 -13.23 24.28
N TYR A 17 4.36 -13.99 23.22
CA TYR A 17 4.72 -13.47 21.92
C TYR A 17 3.57 -12.55 21.51
N THR A 18 3.74 -11.27 21.77
CA THR A 18 2.99 -10.23 21.10
C THR A 18 3.41 -10.31 19.64
N ASN A 19 2.68 -11.13 18.87
CA ASN A 19 2.85 -11.21 17.43
C ASN A 19 2.64 -9.80 16.90
N ALA A 20 3.74 -9.20 16.44
CA ALA A 20 3.69 -8.04 15.58
C ALA A 20 2.73 -8.38 14.44
N GLN A 21 1.73 -7.52 14.22
CA GLN A 21 0.73 -7.67 13.16
C GLN A 21 1.39 -8.23 11.90
N ASP A 22 1.04 -9.45 11.54
CA ASP A 22 1.40 -9.96 10.23
C ASP A 22 0.70 -9.06 9.21
N ALA A 23 1.49 -8.36 8.42
CA ALA A 23 1.09 -7.51 7.31
C ALA A 23 0.60 -8.33 6.09
N VAL A 24 0.46 -9.64 6.24
CA VAL A 24 -0.10 -10.57 5.26
C VAL A 24 -1.12 -11.43 6.00
N ALA A 25 -2.35 -11.45 5.50
CA ALA A 25 -3.43 -12.26 6.06
C ALA A 25 -3.11 -13.77 6.02
N THR A 26 -3.63 -14.50 7.00
CA THR A 26 -3.53 -15.96 7.07
C THR A 26 -4.31 -16.62 5.92
N GLN A 27 -3.97 -17.87 5.60
CA GLN A 27 -4.68 -18.61 4.55
C GLN A 27 -6.18 -18.76 4.85
N ASP A 28 -6.56 -18.95 6.10
CA ASP A 28 -7.96 -19.03 6.52
C ASP A 28 -8.70 -17.70 6.30
N GLU A 29 -8.04 -16.58 6.56
CA GLU A 29 -8.58 -15.25 6.29
C GLU A 29 -8.75 -15.01 4.78
N ILE A 30 -7.75 -15.36 3.97
CA ILE A 30 -7.82 -15.28 2.51
C ILE A 30 -8.96 -16.17 1.96
N ASN A 31 -9.04 -17.42 2.39
CA ASN A 31 -10.11 -18.35 1.95
C ASN A 31 -11.50 -17.87 2.35
N LYS A 32 -11.61 -17.22 3.51
CA LYS A 32 -12.86 -16.63 3.99
C LYS A 32 -13.24 -15.40 3.17
N PHE A 33 -12.28 -14.56 2.80
CA PHE A 33 -12.52 -13.39 1.96
C PHE A 33 -13.20 -13.75 0.63
N TYR A 34 -12.82 -14.84 -0.02
CA TYR A 34 -13.49 -15.28 -1.27
C TYR A 34 -14.96 -15.66 -1.10
N LYS A 35 -15.46 -15.78 0.14
CA LYS A 35 -16.85 -16.07 0.47
C LYS A 35 -17.62 -14.83 0.94
N THR A 36 -16.99 -13.65 0.93
CA THR A 36 -17.62 -12.39 1.36
C THR A 36 -18.07 -11.54 0.19
N LYS A 37 -18.99 -10.61 0.47
CA LYS A 37 -19.24 -9.44 -0.38
C LYS A 37 -18.28 -8.31 0.03
N THR A 38 -17.63 -7.68 -0.94
CA THR A 38 -16.75 -6.52 -0.70
C THR A 38 -17.56 -5.23 -0.71
N TYR A 39 -17.59 -4.57 0.44
CA TYR A 39 -18.21 -3.29 0.62
C TYR A 39 -17.18 -2.18 0.44
N VAL A 40 -17.33 -1.36 -0.60
CA VAL A 40 -16.46 -0.21 -0.84
C VAL A 40 -17.05 0.99 -0.11
N VAL A 41 -16.29 1.55 0.83
CA VAL A 41 -16.76 2.61 1.71
C VAL A 41 -16.46 3.97 1.09
N PHE A 42 -17.52 4.72 0.83
CA PHE A 42 -17.47 6.11 0.41
C PHE A 42 -17.21 7.05 1.59
N ASP A 43 -16.49 8.12 1.31
CA ASP A 43 -16.37 9.25 2.21
C ASP A 43 -17.74 9.94 2.36
N SER A 44 -17.95 10.54 3.53
CA SER A 44 -19.12 11.39 3.82
C SER A 44 -19.33 12.54 2.82
N ASN A 45 -18.27 13.06 2.20
CA ASN A 45 -18.39 14.06 1.14
C ASN A 45 -18.82 13.39 -0.19
N ILE A 46 -20.11 13.36 -0.46
CA ILE A 46 -20.71 12.76 -1.67
C ILE A 46 -20.20 13.36 -2.98
N PHE A 47 -19.76 14.63 -2.96
CA PHE A 47 -19.20 15.32 -4.14
C PHE A 47 -17.68 15.22 -4.22
N GLY A 48 -17.03 14.62 -3.21
CA GLY A 48 -15.59 14.43 -3.16
C GLY A 48 -15.09 13.61 -4.35
N SER A 49 -13.97 14.03 -4.93
CA SER A 49 -13.39 13.36 -6.10
C SER A 49 -13.12 11.88 -5.79
N TYR A 50 -12.70 11.55 -4.56
CA TYR A 50 -12.43 10.18 -4.10
C TYR A 50 -13.56 9.19 -4.42
N ASN A 51 -14.81 9.48 -4.06
CA ASN A 51 -15.94 8.56 -4.26
C ASN A 51 -16.12 8.20 -5.74
N LYS A 52 -15.99 9.19 -6.64
CA LYS A 52 -16.03 8.97 -8.08
C LYS A 52 -14.84 8.14 -8.56
N GLY A 53 -13.64 8.46 -8.07
CA GLY A 53 -12.40 7.77 -8.44
C GLY A 53 -12.37 6.31 -8.01
N ILE A 54 -12.70 6.01 -6.75
CA ILE A 54 -12.71 4.64 -6.25
C ILE A 54 -13.82 3.81 -6.89
N LYS A 55 -15.00 4.39 -7.11
CA LYS A 55 -16.09 3.71 -7.83
C LYS A 55 -15.63 3.26 -9.22
N LYS A 56 -15.08 4.19 -10.01
CA LYS A 56 -14.54 3.88 -11.34
C LYS A 56 -13.42 2.84 -11.28
N ALA A 57 -12.48 2.98 -10.34
CA ALA A 57 -11.37 2.04 -10.19
C ALA A 57 -11.86 0.61 -9.89
N ILE A 58 -12.88 0.47 -9.04
CA ILE A 58 -13.48 -0.81 -8.70
C ILE A 58 -14.23 -1.42 -9.87
N GLU A 59 -15.14 -0.65 -10.50
CA GLU A 59 -15.95 -1.11 -11.63
C GLU A 59 -15.09 -1.59 -12.82
N GLN A 60 -13.91 -1.01 -13.01
CA GLN A 60 -13.02 -1.34 -14.14
C GLN A 60 -12.03 -2.48 -13.87
N ASN A 61 -11.74 -2.79 -12.59
CA ASN A 61 -10.58 -3.61 -12.24
C ASN A 61 -10.85 -4.73 -11.22
N TRP A 62 -11.87 -4.61 -10.39
CA TRP A 62 -12.13 -5.57 -9.31
C TRP A 62 -13.02 -6.71 -9.77
N THR A 63 -12.57 -7.94 -9.55
CA THR A 63 -13.27 -9.16 -9.98
C THR A 63 -13.27 -10.27 -8.93
N LEU A 64 -12.64 -10.09 -7.76
CA LEU A 64 -12.48 -11.17 -6.78
C LEU A 64 -13.80 -11.58 -6.10
N THR A 65 -14.65 -10.60 -5.80
CA THR A 65 -15.92 -10.81 -5.10
C THR A 65 -16.96 -9.81 -5.57
N GLU A 66 -18.24 -10.09 -5.29
CA GLU A 66 -19.31 -9.11 -5.49
C GLU A 66 -19.04 -7.81 -4.73
N VAL A 67 -19.46 -6.69 -5.32
CA VAL A 67 -19.22 -5.35 -4.77
C VAL A 67 -20.53 -4.65 -4.43
N GLU A 68 -20.56 -3.94 -3.31
CA GLU A 68 -21.58 -2.94 -2.99
C GLU A 68 -20.90 -1.66 -2.44
N PHE A 69 -21.37 -0.49 -2.88
CA PHE A 69 -20.88 0.80 -2.37
C PHE A 69 -21.74 1.25 -1.19
N ILE A 70 -21.11 1.59 -0.07
CA ILE A 70 -21.79 1.98 1.17
C ILE A 70 -21.17 3.24 1.78
N ASP A 71 -21.92 3.93 2.65
CA ASP A 71 -21.41 5.03 3.45
C ASP A 71 -20.76 4.58 4.76
N GLU A 72 -20.13 5.51 5.48
CA GLU A 72 -19.49 5.28 6.77
C GLU A 72 -20.47 4.80 7.87
N THR A 73 -21.76 5.14 7.76
CA THR A 73 -22.79 4.76 8.75
C THR A 73 -23.13 3.28 8.62
N LYS A 74 -23.35 2.80 7.39
CA LYS A 74 -23.50 1.38 7.08
C LYS A 74 -22.23 0.62 7.44
N TYR A 75 -21.06 1.14 7.07
CA TYR A 75 -19.77 0.53 7.42
C TYR A 75 -19.64 0.30 8.93
N SER A 76 -19.94 1.33 9.73
CA SER A 76 -19.82 1.27 11.19
C SER A 76 -20.69 0.18 11.82
N LYS A 77 -21.83 -0.16 11.22
CA LYS A 77 -22.71 -1.26 11.67
C LYS A 77 -22.25 -2.61 11.14
N MET A 78 -21.77 -2.67 9.91
CA MET A 78 -21.49 -3.91 9.19
C MET A 78 -20.11 -4.50 9.48
N LYS A 79 -19.14 -3.69 9.91
CA LYS A 79 -17.75 -4.12 10.20
C LYS A 79 -17.62 -5.23 11.25
N TYR A 80 -18.67 -5.44 12.06
CA TYR A 80 -18.71 -6.50 13.07
C TYR A 80 -19.00 -7.90 12.51
N SER A 81 -19.45 -7.99 11.25
CA SER A 81 -19.78 -9.26 10.61
C SER A 81 -18.57 -9.87 9.92
N TYR A 82 -18.25 -11.11 10.28
CA TYR A 82 -17.19 -11.90 9.64
C TYR A 82 -17.51 -12.30 8.19
N ARG A 83 -18.74 -12.07 7.73
CA ARG A 83 -19.22 -12.41 6.39
C ARG A 83 -18.99 -11.27 5.38
N ASN A 84 -18.43 -10.16 5.83
CA ASN A 84 -18.24 -8.95 5.04
C ASN A 84 -16.74 -8.67 4.88
N SER A 85 -16.34 -8.20 3.71
CA SER A 85 -15.05 -7.55 3.48
C SER A 85 -15.27 -6.08 3.16
N PHE A 86 -14.27 -5.24 3.42
CA PHE A 86 -14.38 -3.80 3.26
C PHE A 86 -13.17 -3.27 2.53
N MET A 87 -13.39 -2.46 1.50
CA MET A 87 -12.36 -1.59 0.96
C MET A 87 -12.62 -0.17 1.46
N VAL A 88 -11.75 0.34 2.32
CA VAL A 88 -11.97 1.56 3.09
C VAL A 88 -10.69 2.35 3.25
N ARG A 89 -10.79 3.69 3.26
CA ARG A 89 -9.64 4.53 3.61
C ARG A 89 -9.40 4.48 5.11
N THR A 90 -8.17 4.19 5.50
CA THR A 90 -7.79 4.12 6.91
C THR A 90 -6.72 5.16 7.24
N LYS A 91 -6.79 5.67 8.47
CA LYS A 91 -5.78 6.57 9.02
C LYS A 91 -4.76 5.77 9.81
N VAL A 92 -3.54 5.65 9.29
CA VAL A 92 -2.47 4.86 9.91
C VAL A 92 -1.46 5.78 10.58
N LYS A 93 -1.11 5.48 11.84
CA LYS A 93 0.03 6.08 12.56
C LYS A 93 1.00 4.96 12.94
N PHE A 94 2.26 5.06 12.53
CA PHE A 94 3.26 4.08 12.90
C PHE A 94 3.72 4.29 14.35
N THR A 95 3.44 3.34 15.24
CA THR A 95 3.73 3.42 16.69
C THR A 95 5.22 3.60 17.00
N LYS A 96 6.11 3.05 16.16
CA LYS A 96 7.57 3.23 16.26
C LYS A 96 8.08 4.57 15.70
N ASP A 97 7.19 5.39 15.14
CA ASP A 97 7.57 6.68 14.55
C ASP A 97 7.29 7.84 15.53
N LYS A 98 8.36 8.44 16.05
CA LYS A 98 8.30 9.61 16.95
C LYS A 98 7.74 10.87 16.25
N SER A 99 7.56 10.84 14.94
CA SER A 99 7.00 11.95 14.15
C SER A 99 5.51 12.23 14.42
N LYS A 100 4.77 11.27 15.01
CA LYS A 100 3.30 11.28 15.14
C LYS A 100 2.56 11.45 13.80
N THR A 101 3.25 11.25 12.68
CA THR A 101 2.69 11.39 11.34
C THR A 101 1.58 10.39 11.09
N ALA A 102 0.49 10.86 10.49
CA ALA A 102 -0.61 10.04 10.02
C ALA A 102 -0.58 9.96 8.49
N TYR A 103 -0.91 8.79 7.97
CA TYR A 103 -1.02 8.48 6.55
C TYR A 103 -2.44 8.06 6.24
N THR A 104 -2.87 8.31 5.00
CA THR A 104 -4.08 7.74 4.43
C THR A 104 -3.69 6.50 3.64
N PHE A 105 -4.29 5.36 3.99
CA PHE A 105 -4.15 4.09 3.28
C PHE A 105 -5.48 3.72 2.64
N LEU A 106 -5.44 2.98 1.53
CA LEU A 106 -6.56 2.16 1.07
C LEU A 106 -6.35 0.76 1.65
N SER A 107 -7.30 0.31 2.46
CA SER A 107 -7.21 -0.98 3.15
C SER A 107 -8.32 -1.91 2.71
N LEU A 108 -7.96 -3.16 2.44
CA LEU A 108 -8.89 -4.26 2.23
C LEU A 108 -8.90 -5.12 3.50
N LEU A 109 -10.02 -5.08 4.21
CA LEU A 109 -10.15 -5.66 5.54
C LEU A 109 -11.27 -6.69 5.58
N LEU A 110 -11.12 -7.71 6.43
CA LEU A 110 -12.24 -8.57 6.84
C LEU A 110 -12.97 -7.97 8.03
N GLY A 111 -14.29 -8.08 8.03
CA GLY A 111 -15.09 -7.82 9.22
C GLY A 111 -14.76 -8.80 10.35
N SER A 112 -14.92 -8.33 11.58
CA SER A 112 -14.54 -9.06 12.79
C SER A 112 -15.50 -8.77 13.93
N LYS A 113 -15.84 -9.78 14.75
CA LYS A 113 -16.66 -9.57 15.96
C LYS A 113 -16.02 -8.58 16.95
N LYS A 114 -14.68 -8.43 16.89
CA LYS A 114 -13.90 -7.45 17.65
C LYS A 114 -13.73 -6.10 16.89
N GLY A 115 -14.50 -5.86 15.83
CA GLY A 115 -14.41 -4.71 14.91
C GLY A 115 -14.68 -3.33 15.53
N GLY A 116 -14.81 -3.25 16.86
CA GLY A 116 -14.78 -1.98 17.59
C GLY A 116 -13.49 -1.21 17.33
N SER A 117 -12.35 -1.91 17.21
CA SER A 117 -11.08 -1.35 16.75
C SER A 117 -10.74 -1.86 15.34
N MET A 118 -10.36 -0.94 14.45
CA MET A 118 -9.86 -1.28 13.10
C MET A 118 -8.64 -2.22 13.17
N SER A 119 -7.83 -2.10 14.23
CA SER A 119 -6.65 -2.95 14.45
C SER A 119 -6.98 -4.41 14.76
N ALA A 120 -8.26 -4.74 14.99
CA ALA A 120 -8.75 -6.09 15.28
C ALA A 120 -9.49 -6.70 14.08
N MET A 121 -9.53 -6.00 12.94
CA MET A 121 -9.98 -6.51 11.66
C MET A 121 -8.77 -7.08 10.91
N PRO A 122 -8.85 -8.31 10.38
CA PRO A 122 -7.77 -8.85 9.55
C PRO A 122 -7.51 -7.97 8.33
N ASP A 123 -6.25 -7.61 8.13
CA ASP A 123 -5.80 -6.81 6.99
C ASP A 123 -5.32 -7.74 5.87
N LEU A 124 -6.07 -7.76 4.76
CA LEU A 124 -5.72 -8.57 3.59
C LEU A 124 -4.70 -7.86 2.70
N CYS A 125 -4.77 -6.52 2.65
CA CYS A 125 -3.84 -5.67 1.92
C CYS A 125 -4.12 -4.21 2.27
N SER A 126 -3.07 -3.48 2.66
CA SER A 126 -3.13 -2.03 2.87
C SER A 126 -2.07 -1.32 2.05
N PHE A 127 -2.47 -0.35 1.23
CA PHE A 127 -1.59 0.41 0.36
C PHE A 127 -1.58 1.91 0.70
N PRO A 128 -0.42 2.56 0.87
CA PRO A 128 -0.35 3.97 1.22
C PRO A 128 -0.80 4.85 0.04
N LEU A 129 -1.78 5.72 0.27
CA LEU A 129 -2.25 6.67 -0.74
C LEU A 129 -1.53 8.00 -0.65
N SER A 130 -1.46 8.55 0.56
CA SER A 130 -0.95 9.89 0.81
C SER A 130 -0.60 10.09 2.29
N TYR A 131 -0.03 11.24 2.60
CA TYR A 131 -0.11 11.77 3.97
C TYR A 131 -1.55 12.16 4.30
N TYR A 132 -1.88 12.15 5.60
CA TYR A 132 -3.21 12.55 6.05
C TYR A 132 -3.48 14.03 5.68
N ASN A 133 -4.70 14.34 5.21
CA ASN A 133 -5.12 15.65 4.72
C ASN A 133 -4.45 16.17 3.43
N VAL A 134 -3.74 15.32 2.68
CA VAL A 134 -3.31 15.66 1.31
C VAL A 134 -4.50 15.57 0.35
N ASP A 135 -4.54 16.48 -0.62
CA ASP A 135 -5.56 16.53 -1.67
C ASP A 135 -5.64 15.19 -2.44
N TYR A 136 -6.86 14.78 -2.75
CA TYR A 136 -7.15 13.55 -3.46
C TYR A 136 -6.56 13.56 -4.86
N ASP A 137 -6.48 14.73 -5.50
CA ASP A 137 -5.99 14.89 -6.86
C ASP A 137 -4.53 14.41 -7.02
N LYS A 138 -3.76 14.36 -5.93
CA LYS A 138 -2.39 13.83 -5.92
C LYS A 138 -2.29 12.33 -6.20
N TYR A 139 -3.32 11.54 -5.87
CA TYR A 139 -3.27 10.07 -5.98
C TYR A 139 -4.48 9.44 -6.66
N ILE A 140 -5.59 10.16 -6.82
CA ILE A 140 -6.86 9.57 -7.27
C ILE A 140 -6.76 8.91 -8.65
N TYR A 141 -5.99 9.51 -9.55
CA TYR A 141 -5.78 8.96 -10.91
C TYR A 141 -4.95 7.67 -10.91
N LYS A 142 -4.27 7.35 -9.80
CA LYS A 142 -3.52 6.10 -9.60
C LYS A 142 -4.38 4.97 -8.99
N LEU A 143 -5.61 5.25 -8.57
CA LEU A 143 -6.47 4.27 -7.87
C LEU A 143 -6.73 2.99 -8.69
N GLY A 144 -6.85 3.08 -10.01
CA GLY A 144 -7.04 1.90 -10.87
C GLY A 144 -5.93 0.88 -10.69
N ALA A 145 -4.67 1.32 -10.78
CA ALA A 145 -3.50 0.48 -10.57
C ALA A 145 -3.37 -0.02 -9.12
N ILE A 146 -3.76 0.80 -8.13
CA ILE A 146 -3.77 0.41 -6.71
C ILE A 146 -4.81 -0.69 -6.45
N VAL A 147 -6.01 -0.59 -7.03
CA VAL A 147 -7.03 -1.64 -6.92
C VAL A 147 -6.56 -2.93 -7.59
N MET A 148 -5.93 -2.84 -8.78
CA MET A 148 -5.31 -4.01 -9.44
C MET A 148 -4.23 -4.64 -8.55
N PHE A 149 -3.36 -3.84 -7.94
CA PHE A 149 -2.37 -4.32 -6.99
C PHE A 149 -3.01 -5.07 -5.82
N MET A 150 -4.00 -4.49 -5.16
CA MET A 150 -4.65 -5.11 -4.00
C MET A 150 -5.31 -6.45 -4.37
N GLN A 151 -5.97 -6.50 -5.53
CA GLN A 151 -6.52 -7.74 -6.07
C GLN A 151 -5.43 -8.79 -6.31
N ASN A 152 -4.34 -8.40 -6.99
CA ASN A 152 -3.23 -9.31 -7.29
C ASN A 152 -2.51 -9.77 -6.02
N HIS A 153 -2.40 -8.90 -5.02
CA HIS A 153 -1.84 -9.24 -3.72
C HIS A 153 -2.62 -10.38 -3.07
N VAL A 154 -3.95 -10.31 -3.05
CA VAL A 154 -4.81 -11.37 -2.49
C VAL A 154 -4.66 -12.69 -3.26
N LYS A 155 -4.58 -12.65 -4.60
CA LYS A 155 -4.33 -13.86 -5.40
C LYS A 155 -2.97 -14.46 -5.09
N VAL A 156 -1.92 -13.64 -5.06
CA VAL A 156 -0.55 -14.07 -4.77
C VAL A 156 -0.45 -14.72 -3.39
N THR A 157 -1.06 -14.13 -2.37
CA THR A 157 -1.01 -14.67 -1.01
C THR A 157 -1.88 -15.93 -0.86
N GLN A 158 -2.96 -16.06 -1.65
CA GLN A 158 -3.72 -17.30 -1.73
C GLN A 158 -2.93 -18.44 -2.35
N GLU A 159 -2.23 -18.18 -3.45
CA GLU A 159 -1.47 -19.17 -4.23
C GLU A 159 -0.14 -19.55 -3.56
N ASN A 160 0.37 -18.68 -2.65
CA ASN A 160 1.66 -18.84 -2.01
C ASN A 160 1.53 -18.70 -0.47
N PRO A 161 1.02 -19.74 0.24
CA PRO A 161 0.73 -19.67 1.67
C PRO A 161 1.96 -19.44 2.57
N ASN A 162 3.17 -19.63 2.03
CA ASN A 162 4.43 -19.37 2.75
C ASN A 162 4.85 -17.88 2.73
N LEU A 163 4.10 -17.03 2.02
CA LEU A 163 4.34 -15.59 2.04
C LEU A 163 3.89 -15.00 3.37
N SER A 164 4.70 -14.08 3.87
CA SER A 164 4.48 -13.36 5.11
C SER A 164 5.05 -11.94 4.98
N SER A 165 4.79 -11.12 5.98
CA SER A 165 5.37 -9.77 6.12
C SER A 165 6.89 -9.72 5.92
N LYS A 166 7.60 -10.82 6.25
CA LYS A 166 9.06 -10.90 6.21
C LYS A 166 9.61 -11.10 4.80
N ASN A 167 8.85 -11.71 3.89
CA ASN A 167 9.34 -12.12 2.56
C ASN A 167 8.51 -11.56 1.39
N ILE A 168 7.34 -10.97 1.64
CA ILE A 168 6.44 -10.46 0.59
C ILE A 168 7.09 -9.37 -0.28
N LEU A 169 7.88 -8.47 0.30
CA LEU A 169 8.61 -7.45 -0.47
C LEU A 169 9.70 -8.07 -1.35
N LYS A 170 10.37 -9.13 -0.88
CA LYS A 170 11.34 -9.90 -1.66
C LYS A 170 10.67 -10.69 -2.79
N TYR A 171 9.43 -11.14 -2.58
CA TYR A 171 8.64 -11.74 -3.65
C TYR A 171 8.41 -10.74 -4.78
N TYR A 172 7.96 -9.52 -4.44
CA TYR A 172 7.73 -8.47 -5.45
C TYR A 172 9.01 -7.91 -6.08
N SER A 173 10.15 -7.90 -5.39
CA SER A 173 11.39 -7.36 -5.96
C SER A 173 11.89 -8.14 -7.18
N LYS A 174 11.46 -9.39 -7.37
CA LYS A 174 11.77 -10.18 -8.58
C LYS A 174 11.24 -9.52 -9.86
N ASN A 175 10.17 -8.74 -9.73
CA ASN A 175 9.55 -8.03 -10.85
C ASN A 175 10.46 -6.94 -11.44
N ALA A 176 11.50 -6.50 -10.72
CA ALA A 176 12.45 -5.49 -11.19
C ALA A 176 13.18 -5.93 -12.48
N GLU A 177 13.36 -7.25 -12.69
CA GLU A 177 13.99 -7.79 -13.91
C GLU A 177 13.22 -7.42 -15.20
N GLU A 178 11.90 -7.22 -15.09
CA GLU A 178 11.04 -6.83 -16.22
C GLU A 178 11.05 -5.32 -16.50
N LEU A 179 11.65 -4.51 -15.60
CA LEU A 179 11.61 -3.05 -15.67
C LEU A 179 12.34 -2.50 -16.90
N GLY A 180 13.43 -3.16 -17.32
CA GLY A 180 14.25 -2.74 -18.47
C GLY A 180 13.49 -2.70 -19.80
N ASN A 181 12.40 -3.47 -19.92
CA ASN A 181 11.55 -3.53 -21.11
C ASN A 181 10.39 -2.52 -21.10
N LYS A 182 10.29 -1.69 -20.04
CA LYS A 182 9.19 -0.76 -19.82
C LYS A 182 9.69 0.67 -19.82
N THR A 183 8.77 1.61 -20.02
CA THR A 183 9.04 3.04 -19.89
C THR A 183 8.53 3.54 -18.55
N LEU A 184 9.43 4.09 -17.74
CA LEU A 184 9.11 4.68 -16.46
C LEU A 184 8.59 6.11 -16.63
N TYR A 185 7.34 6.33 -16.21
CA TYR A 185 6.69 7.64 -16.15
C TYR A 185 6.85 8.23 -14.76
N VAL A 186 7.37 9.46 -14.72
CA VAL A 186 7.58 10.23 -13.49
C VAL A 186 7.03 11.64 -13.66
N LEU A 187 6.57 12.25 -12.57
CA LEU A 187 6.19 13.66 -12.56
C LEU A 187 7.40 14.52 -12.18
N LYS A 188 7.51 15.70 -12.81
CA LYS A 188 8.66 16.59 -12.60
C LYS A 188 8.80 17.06 -11.14
N ASP A 189 7.67 17.31 -10.47
CA ASP A 189 7.60 17.78 -9.08
C ASP A 189 7.87 16.67 -8.05
N GLU A 190 7.90 15.41 -8.47
CA GLU A 190 8.25 14.27 -7.63
C GLU A 190 9.76 13.96 -7.64
N LEU A 191 10.57 14.63 -8.45
CA LEU A 191 12.00 14.36 -8.66
C LEU A 191 12.92 15.32 -7.88
N ALA A 192 14.04 14.81 -7.39
CA ALA A 192 15.07 15.65 -6.78
C ALA A 192 15.80 16.50 -7.84
N SER A 193 16.37 17.62 -7.42
CA SER A 193 17.01 18.59 -8.33
C SER A 193 18.19 18.04 -9.12
N ASP A 194 18.83 16.98 -8.63
CA ASP A 194 19.93 16.26 -9.27
C ASP A 194 19.46 15.19 -10.27
N VAL A 195 18.15 14.92 -10.37
CA VAL A 195 17.52 13.97 -11.30
C VAL A 195 16.21 14.49 -11.91
N ASN A 196 16.04 15.81 -12.04
CA ASN A 196 14.81 16.44 -12.53
C ASN A 196 14.74 16.67 -14.04
N THR A 197 15.69 16.13 -14.81
CA THR A 197 15.69 16.15 -16.28
C THR A 197 16.15 14.80 -16.82
N ILE A 198 15.74 14.45 -18.05
CA ILE A 198 16.13 13.19 -18.68
C ILE A 198 17.65 13.02 -18.74
N SER A 199 18.40 14.07 -19.07
CA SER A 199 19.87 14.04 -19.11
C SER A 199 20.47 13.70 -17.75
N LYS A 200 19.97 14.31 -16.66
CA LYS A 200 20.42 14.01 -15.30
C LYS A 200 20.06 12.59 -14.84
N ILE A 201 18.89 12.10 -15.23
CA ILE A 201 18.45 10.73 -14.90
C ILE A 201 19.35 9.70 -15.59
N LYS A 202 19.73 9.92 -16.86
CA LYS A 202 20.59 9.01 -17.63
C LYS A 202 21.98 8.79 -17.03
N ALA A 203 22.44 9.68 -16.15
CA ALA A 203 23.67 9.48 -15.39
C ALA A 203 23.57 8.36 -14.34
N TYR A 204 22.35 7.91 -14.01
CA TYR A 204 22.08 6.96 -12.93
C TYR A 204 21.25 5.75 -13.34
N TYR A 205 20.48 5.86 -14.43
CA TYR A 205 19.59 4.82 -14.91
C TYR A 205 19.58 4.79 -16.44
N SER A 206 19.85 3.62 -17.02
CA SER A 206 19.95 3.41 -18.47
C SER A 206 18.61 3.12 -19.14
N GLY A 207 17.58 2.75 -18.38
CA GLY A 207 16.26 2.41 -18.91
C GLY A 207 15.48 3.60 -19.45
N ASN A 208 14.35 3.30 -20.08
CA ASN A 208 13.50 4.32 -20.71
C ASN A 208 12.73 5.11 -19.63
N VAL A 209 12.85 6.44 -19.66
CA VAL A 209 12.15 7.33 -18.73
C VAL A 209 11.48 8.46 -19.50
N LYS A 210 10.25 8.80 -19.11
CA LYS A 210 9.55 10.03 -19.53
C LYS A 210 9.12 10.83 -18.31
N ILE A 211 9.39 12.13 -18.36
CA ILE A 211 8.78 13.10 -17.45
C ILE A 211 7.47 13.52 -18.09
N VAL A 212 6.35 13.29 -17.41
CA VAL A 212 5.00 13.46 -17.98
C VAL A 212 4.09 14.24 -17.04
N GLU A 213 2.92 14.62 -17.54
CA GLU A 213 1.83 15.19 -16.74
C GLU A 213 0.95 14.07 -16.13
N PRO A 214 0.24 14.32 -15.02
CA PRO A 214 -0.63 13.33 -14.36
C PRO A 214 -1.65 12.65 -15.28
N GLU A 215 -2.23 13.40 -16.22
CA GLU A 215 -3.23 12.89 -17.17
C GLU A 215 -2.65 11.82 -18.11
N ILE A 216 -1.34 11.84 -18.39
CA ILE A 216 -0.68 10.81 -19.21
C ILE A 216 -0.57 9.50 -18.43
N ILE A 217 -0.25 9.56 -17.13
CA ILE A 217 -0.24 8.37 -16.25
C ILE A 217 -1.66 7.80 -16.13
N LYS A 218 -2.64 8.67 -15.88
CA LYS A 218 -4.06 8.30 -15.81
C LYS A 218 -4.53 7.58 -17.07
N LYS A 219 -4.15 8.07 -18.24
CA LYS A 219 -4.46 7.43 -19.53
C LYS A 219 -3.78 6.06 -19.64
N ALA A 220 -2.49 5.96 -19.33
CA ALA A 220 -1.78 4.67 -19.38
C ALA A 220 -2.42 3.61 -18.48
N ILE A 221 -2.90 3.99 -17.28
CA ILE A 221 -3.62 3.10 -16.37
C ILE A 221 -4.99 2.71 -16.95
N ALA A 222 -5.73 3.67 -17.50
CA ALA A 222 -7.05 3.42 -18.09
C ALA A 222 -6.97 2.50 -19.33
N ASP A 223 -5.93 2.68 -20.15
CA ASP A 223 -5.66 1.88 -21.35
C ASP A 223 -5.01 0.53 -21.02
N LYS A 224 -4.65 0.30 -19.75
CA LYS A 224 -3.88 -0.85 -19.28
C LYS A 224 -2.60 -1.09 -20.10
N ASP A 225 -1.83 -0.02 -20.35
CA ASP A 225 -0.62 -0.09 -21.19
C ASP A 225 0.45 -1.00 -20.55
N PRO A 226 0.80 -2.14 -21.18
CA PRO A 226 1.75 -3.10 -20.60
C PRO A 226 3.20 -2.62 -20.63
N ASN A 227 3.49 -1.57 -21.40
CA ASN A 227 4.84 -1.02 -21.56
C ASN A 227 5.11 0.13 -20.59
N VAL A 228 4.12 0.56 -19.82
CA VAL A 228 4.25 1.70 -18.90
C VAL A 228 4.29 1.22 -17.45
N VAL A 229 5.28 1.75 -16.73
CA VAL A 229 5.31 1.77 -15.27
C VAL A 229 5.36 3.21 -14.80
N PHE A 230 4.87 3.51 -13.61
CA PHE A 230 4.86 4.87 -13.10
C PHE A 230 5.23 4.94 -11.62
N LEU A 231 5.75 6.09 -11.20
CA LEU A 231 6.06 6.36 -9.80
C LEU A 231 4.79 6.72 -9.01
N HIS A 232 4.58 6.02 -7.90
CA HIS A 232 3.71 6.40 -6.80
C HIS A 232 4.56 6.81 -5.60
N LYS A 233 4.67 8.13 -5.38
CA LYS A 233 5.40 8.72 -4.28
C LYS A 233 4.40 9.19 -3.20
N VAL A 234 4.67 8.84 -1.94
CA VAL A 234 3.88 9.30 -0.79
C VAL A 234 4.79 10.11 0.13
N GLY A 235 4.60 11.42 0.13
CA GLY A 235 5.42 12.40 0.83
C GLY A 235 4.60 13.50 1.52
N PRO A 236 5.20 14.23 2.48
CA PRO A 236 4.55 15.30 3.23
C PRO A 236 4.03 16.51 2.44
N ASP A 237 4.49 16.71 1.21
CA ASP A 237 4.41 17.98 0.46
C ASP A 237 4.89 19.20 1.30
N SER A 238 5.70 18.96 2.33
CA SER A 238 6.14 19.92 3.34
C SER A 238 7.49 19.52 3.99
N ASN A 239 8.24 20.51 4.47
CA ASN A 239 9.64 20.37 4.86
C ASN A 239 9.86 19.94 6.33
N SER A 240 9.17 18.89 6.81
CA SER A 240 9.25 18.45 8.22
C SER A 240 10.24 17.29 8.47
N GLN A 241 11.08 17.46 9.50
CA GLN A 241 12.33 16.71 9.70
C GLN A 241 12.24 15.25 10.17
N LYS A 242 11.08 14.58 10.10
CA LYS A 242 10.93 13.19 10.59
C LYS A 242 10.04 12.30 9.73
N MET A 243 9.66 12.77 8.54
CA MET A 243 8.63 12.14 7.73
C MET A 243 9.22 11.10 6.76
N ARG A 244 8.53 9.97 6.56
CA ARG A 244 8.94 8.90 5.63
C ARG A 244 8.35 9.15 4.25
N ILE A 245 9.20 9.15 3.24
CA ILE A 245 8.80 9.28 1.84
C ILE A 245 8.86 7.90 1.22
N TYR A 246 7.68 7.33 0.97
CA TYR A 246 7.54 6.04 0.27
C TYR A 246 7.59 6.27 -1.23
N LYS A 247 8.23 5.35 -1.95
CA LYS A 247 8.38 5.37 -3.40
C LYS A 247 8.11 3.98 -3.91
N VAL A 248 7.12 3.88 -4.79
CA VAL A 248 6.68 2.63 -5.40
C VAL A 248 6.67 2.81 -6.91
N ILE A 249 7.23 1.87 -7.67
CA ILE A 249 7.01 1.83 -9.12
C ILE A 249 5.99 0.75 -9.41
N MET A 250 4.92 1.12 -10.10
CA MET A 250 3.78 0.26 -10.38
C MET A 250 3.55 0.13 -11.88
N GLY A 251 3.14 -1.06 -12.34
CA GLY A 251 2.68 -1.28 -13.71
C GLY A 251 1.33 -0.63 -13.98
N ALA A 252 1.20 0.04 -15.13
CA ALA A 252 -0.05 0.66 -15.54
C ALA A 252 -1.11 -0.37 -15.94
N SER A 253 -0.71 -1.51 -16.51
CA SER A 253 -1.60 -2.58 -16.97
C SER A 253 -2.12 -3.52 -15.89
N ASP A 254 -1.35 -3.71 -14.82
CA ASP A 254 -1.54 -4.81 -13.88
C ASP A 254 -1.38 -4.40 -12.40
N GLY A 255 -0.95 -3.17 -12.11
CA GLY A 255 -0.64 -2.75 -10.74
C GLY A 255 0.52 -3.50 -10.09
N LYS A 256 1.31 -4.27 -10.85
CA LYS A 256 2.45 -5.04 -10.33
C LYS A 256 3.49 -4.09 -9.74
N LEU A 257 4.10 -4.44 -8.61
CA LEU A 257 5.14 -3.64 -7.98
C LEU A 257 6.50 -4.02 -8.54
N TYR A 258 7.23 -3.04 -9.08
CA TYR A 258 8.58 -3.23 -9.65
C TYR A 258 9.66 -2.68 -8.71
N TYR A 259 9.33 -1.67 -7.91
CA TYR A 259 10.25 -1.07 -6.95
C TYR A 259 9.47 -0.65 -5.70
N PHE A 260 10.07 -0.84 -4.53
CA PHE A 260 9.61 -0.28 -3.28
C PHE A 260 10.81 0.17 -2.45
N ASN A 261 10.80 1.43 -2.02
CA ASN A 261 11.76 1.93 -1.04
C ASN A 261 11.15 3.09 -0.27
N TYR A 262 11.77 3.45 0.84
CA TYR A 262 11.47 4.69 1.52
C TYR A 262 12.73 5.36 2.05
N HIS A 263 12.62 6.64 2.34
CA HIS A 263 13.66 7.33 3.11
C HIS A 263 13.02 8.28 4.11
N LYS A 264 13.79 8.73 5.10
CA LYS A 264 13.36 9.80 5.99
C LYS A 264 13.82 11.14 5.41
N TYR A 265 12.95 12.14 5.45
CA TYR A 265 13.31 13.49 5.05
C TYR A 265 14.55 13.96 5.81
N LYS A 266 15.51 14.54 5.08
CA LYS A 266 16.68 15.21 5.64
C LYS A 266 16.95 16.47 4.82
N LYS A 267 16.80 17.64 5.46
CA LYS A 267 17.02 18.94 4.82
C LYS A 267 18.35 18.96 4.08
N GLY A 268 18.33 19.31 2.80
CA GLY A 268 19.52 19.43 1.94
C GLY A 268 20.23 18.11 1.57
N LYS A 269 19.74 16.94 2.01
CA LYS A 269 20.38 15.64 1.69
C LYS A 269 19.41 14.58 1.15
N ALA A 270 18.18 14.57 1.64
CA ALA A 270 17.15 13.63 1.23
C ALA A 270 15.80 14.38 1.27
N PRO A 271 15.51 15.20 0.25
CA PRO A 271 14.28 15.97 0.17
C PRO A 271 13.08 15.07 -0.07
N ASP A 272 11.87 15.62 0.01
CA ASP A 272 10.66 14.92 -0.37
C ASP A 272 10.62 14.69 -1.90
N ALA A 273 11.29 13.64 -2.38
CA ALA A 273 11.43 13.34 -3.81
C ALA A 273 11.91 11.90 -4.08
N PHE A 274 11.84 11.48 -5.35
CA PHE A 274 12.59 10.36 -5.90
C PHE A 274 14.04 10.81 -6.17
N LEU A 275 15.01 10.05 -5.67
CA LEU A 275 16.41 10.48 -5.56
C LEU A 275 17.29 9.78 -6.58
N ALA A 276 18.49 10.32 -6.86
CA ALA A 276 19.49 9.66 -7.69
C ALA A 276 19.79 8.21 -7.27
N LYS A 277 19.86 7.96 -5.96
CA LYS A 277 20.07 6.60 -5.44
C LYS A 277 18.90 5.64 -5.72
N ASP A 278 17.69 6.16 -5.88
CA ASP A 278 16.55 5.34 -6.24
C ASP A 278 16.66 4.89 -7.68
N PHE A 279 17.02 5.80 -8.61
CA PHE A 279 17.33 5.46 -10.01
C PHE A 279 18.48 4.45 -10.14
N LYS A 280 19.54 4.57 -9.33
CA LYS A 280 20.64 3.58 -9.29
C LYS A 280 20.21 2.18 -8.83
N SER A 281 19.06 2.08 -8.15
CA SER A 281 18.54 0.83 -7.60
C SER A 281 17.47 0.19 -8.48
N LEU A 282 17.19 0.79 -9.65
CA LEU A 282 16.28 0.28 -10.67
C LEU A 282 16.98 -0.63 -11.66
#